data_AF-A0A7R9YLN3-F1
#
_entry.id   AF-A0A7R9YLN3-F1
#
_cell.length_a   1.000
_cell.length_b   1.000
_cell.length_c   1.000
_cell.angle_alpha   90.00
_cell.angle_beta   90.00
_cell.angle_gamma   90.00
#
_symmetry.space_group_name_H-M   'P 1'
#
loop_
_entity.id
_entity.type
_entity.pdbx_description
1 polymer ?
#
loop_
_entity_poly.entity_id
_entity_poly.type
_entity_poly.pdbx_seq_one_letter_code
_entity_poly.pdbx_strand_id
1 'polypeptide(L)'
;KFRLGDELSIADLALLPWAYRFYVFEHYRGESFAIPRAGALEHYHAWLERCLQIPAVRRTCPDKARYLEHIAKYATNTARSKVANAVRRGVQAHEYDDEKD
;
A
#
# COMPACT_ATOMS: atom_id res chain seq x y z
N LYS A 1 -12.79 5.66 -15.69
CA LYS A 1 -13.61 6.57 -14.85
C LYS A 1 -13.00 6.63 -13.46
N PHE A 2 -13.14 7.75 -12.76
CA PHE A 2 -12.80 7.84 -11.34
C PHE A 2 -13.93 7.28 -10.49
N ARG A 3 -13.73 7.16 -9.17
CA ARG A 3 -14.68 6.42 -8.31
C ARG A 3 -16.04 7.10 -8.20
N LEU A 4 -16.08 8.43 -8.19
CA LEU A 4 -17.31 9.22 -8.03
C LEU A 4 -17.78 9.91 -9.32
N GLY A 5 -17.14 9.63 -10.47
CA GLY A 5 -17.49 10.25 -11.74
C GLY A 5 -16.33 10.36 -12.71
N ASP A 6 -16.34 11.42 -13.51
CA ASP A 6 -15.34 11.65 -14.56
C ASP A 6 -14.17 12.55 -14.09
N GLU A 7 -14.29 13.15 -12.91
CA GLU A 7 -13.26 13.97 -12.27
C GLU A 7 -12.56 13.25 -11.10
N LEU A 8 -11.30 13.62 -10.85
CA LEU A 8 -10.54 13.11 -9.71
C LEU A 8 -11.17 13.59 -8.40
N SER A 9 -11.54 12.66 -7.53
CA SER A 9 -12.18 12.97 -6.25
C SER A 9 -11.27 12.68 -5.06
N ILE A 10 -11.68 13.17 -3.89
CA ILE A 10 -11.00 12.85 -2.62
C ILE A 10 -10.96 11.35 -2.33
N ALA A 11 -11.98 10.60 -2.77
CA ALA A 11 -12.02 9.15 -2.59
C ALA A 11 -10.91 8.47 -3.39
N ASP A 12 -10.62 8.94 -4.62
CA ASP A 12 -9.51 8.43 -5.41
C ASP A 12 -8.17 8.75 -4.75
N LEU A 13 -8.00 9.99 -4.26
CA LEU A 13 -6.78 10.43 -3.59
C LEU A 13 -6.51 9.65 -2.29
N ALA A 14 -7.55 9.29 -1.54
CA ALA A 14 -7.42 8.50 -0.32
C ALA A 14 -6.99 7.04 -0.59
N LEU A 15 -7.49 6.45 -1.68
CA LEU A 15 -7.22 5.04 -2.03
C LEU A 15 -5.92 4.85 -2.80
N LEU A 16 -5.53 5.83 -3.61
CA LEU A 16 -4.40 5.74 -4.52
C LEU A 16 -3.07 5.35 -3.86
N PRO A 17 -2.69 5.89 -2.67
CA PRO A 17 -1.47 5.48 -1.99
C PRO A 17 -1.43 3.97 -1.69
N TRP A 18 -2.56 3.38 -1.32
CA TRP A 18 -2.66 1.95 -1.02
C TRP A 18 -2.60 1.12 -2.30
N ALA A 19 -3.40 1.48 -3.29
CA ALA A 19 -3.44 0.80 -4.59
C ALA A 19 -2.06 0.76 -5.27
N TYR A 20 -1.33 1.88 -5.22
CA TYR A 20 0.03 1.95 -5.76
C TYR A 20 1.01 0.98 -5.09
N ARG A 21 0.77 0.61 -3.83
CA ARG A 21 1.70 -0.18 -2.99
C ARG A 21 1.33 -1.67 -2.91
N PHE A 22 0.21 -2.11 -3.47
CA PHE A 22 -0.20 -3.52 -3.34
C PHE A 22 0.77 -4.53 -3.99
N TYR A 23 1.63 -4.10 -4.92
CA TYR A 23 2.73 -4.94 -5.44
C TYR A 23 3.70 -5.44 -4.35
N VAL A 24 3.73 -4.79 -3.19
CA VAL A 24 4.53 -5.21 -2.03
C VAL A 24 4.07 -6.58 -1.53
N PHE A 25 2.77 -6.85 -1.56
CA PHE A 25 2.25 -8.15 -1.11
C PHE A 25 2.69 -9.27 -2.04
N GLU A 26 2.56 -9.07 -3.35
CA GLU A 26 3.06 -10.01 -4.36
C GLU A 26 4.56 -10.28 -4.17
N HIS A 27 5.36 -9.22 -3.96
CA HIS A 27 6.81 -9.36 -3.76
C HIS A 27 7.20 -10.18 -2.51
N TYR A 28 6.52 -9.98 -1.37
CA TYR A 28 6.90 -10.61 -0.09
C TYR A 28 6.06 -11.83 0.31
N ARG A 29 4.94 -12.09 -0.36
CA ARG A 29 4.00 -13.17 -0.03
C ARG A 29 3.67 -14.06 -1.23
N GLY A 30 4.20 -13.75 -2.41
CA GLY A 30 4.08 -14.55 -3.62
C GLY A 30 2.89 -14.17 -4.51
N GLU A 31 2.81 -14.83 -5.66
CA GLU A 31 1.85 -14.52 -6.74
C GLU A 31 0.38 -14.65 -6.34
N SER A 32 0.07 -15.45 -5.31
CA SER A 32 -1.29 -15.58 -4.77
C SER A 32 -1.83 -14.27 -4.15
N PHE A 33 -0.95 -13.32 -3.86
CA PHE A 33 -1.29 -11.98 -3.38
C PHE A 33 -1.26 -10.91 -4.48
N ALA A 34 -0.96 -11.29 -5.72
CA ALA A 34 -1.07 -10.39 -6.86
C ALA A 34 -2.54 -10.02 -7.10
N ILE A 35 -2.81 -8.79 -7.54
CA ILE A 35 -4.16 -8.38 -7.91
C ILE A 35 -4.47 -8.90 -9.31
N PRO A 36 -5.47 -9.79 -9.50
CA PRO A 36 -5.85 -10.30 -10.81
C PRO A 36 -6.06 -9.18 -11.82
N ARG A 37 -5.43 -9.30 -13.00
CA ARG A 37 -5.57 -8.32 -14.09
C ARG A 37 -6.85 -8.49 -14.90
N ALA A 38 -7.35 -9.73 -14.98
CA ALA A 38 -8.55 -10.07 -15.73
C ALA A 38 -9.74 -10.33 -14.80
N GLY A 39 -10.94 -10.23 -15.35
CA GLY A 39 -12.19 -10.52 -14.65
C GLY A 39 -12.66 -9.35 -13.79
N ALA A 40 -13.19 -9.65 -12.59
CA ALA A 40 -13.89 -8.67 -11.76
C ALA A 40 -13.05 -7.44 -11.35
N LEU A 41 -11.72 -7.51 -11.45
CA LEU A 41 -10.80 -6.44 -11.04
C LEU A 41 -10.16 -5.68 -12.21
N GLU A 42 -10.61 -5.90 -13.45
CA GLU A 42 -10.13 -5.14 -14.61
C GLU A 42 -10.33 -3.62 -14.42
N HIS A 43 -11.49 -3.21 -13.88
CA HIS A 43 -11.78 -1.81 -13.59
C HIS A 43 -10.84 -1.19 -12.55
N TYR A 44 -10.28 -1.98 -11.63
CA TYR A 44 -9.29 -1.50 -10.67
C TYR A 44 -8.00 -1.10 -11.38
N HIS A 45 -7.51 -1.92 -12.32
CA HIS A 45 -6.29 -1.62 -13.06
C HIS A 45 -6.49 -0.39 -13.97
N ALA A 46 -7.60 -0.32 -14.69
CA ALA A 46 -7.93 0.83 -15.53
C ALA A 46 -8.05 2.14 -14.69
N TRP A 47 -8.61 2.06 -13.48
CA TRP A 47 -8.67 3.19 -12.56
C TRP A 47 -7.27 3.60 -12.09
N LEU A 48 -6.46 2.66 -11.63
CA LEU A 48 -5.11 2.91 -11.13
C LEU A 48 -4.22 3.51 -12.22
N GLU A 49 -4.26 2.96 -13.43
CA GLU A 49 -3.52 3.48 -14.58
C GLU A 49 -3.92 4.91 -14.91
N ARG A 50 -5.23 5.22 -14.89
CA ARG A 50 -5.71 6.59 -15.11
C ARG A 50 -5.25 7.55 -14.02
N CYS A 51 -5.29 7.16 -12.74
CA CYS A 51 -4.76 7.98 -11.65
C CYS A 51 -3.25 8.23 -11.82
N LEU A 52 -2.49 7.21 -12.22
CA LEU A 52 -1.06 7.31 -12.46
C LEU A 52 -0.69 8.11 -13.71
N GLN A 53 -1.62 8.42 -14.60
CA GLN A 53 -1.36 9.34 -15.72
C GLN A 53 -1.35 10.82 -15.27
N ILE A 54 -1.87 11.14 -14.09
CA ILE A 54 -1.94 12.51 -13.57
C ILE A 54 -0.53 12.96 -13.13
N PRO A 55 0.02 14.07 -13.67
CA PRO A 55 1.38 14.51 -13.34
C PRO A 55 1.61 14.75 -11.85
N ALA A 56 0.62 15.31 -11.15
CA ALA A 56 0.71 15.57 -9.71
C ALA A 56 0.84 14.26 -8.91
N VAL A 57 0.09 13.22 -9.27
CA VAL A 57 0.19 11.89 -8.66
C VAL A 57 1.58 11.31 -8.89
N ARG A 58 2.04 11.27 -10.15
CA ARG A 58 3.34 10.66 -10.51
C ARG A 58 4.50 11.27 -9.73
N ARG A 59 4.50 12.58 -9.52
CA ARG A 59 5.54 13.28 -8.75
C ARG A 59 5.59 12.86 -7.28
N THR A 60 4.50 12.32 -6.74
CA THR A 60 4.40 11.88 -5.33
C THR A 60 4.62 10.38 -5.15
N CYS A 61 4.63 9.60 -6.24
CA CYS A 61 4.88 8.18 -6.20
C CYS A 61 6.36 7.90 -5.92
N PRO A 62 6.71 7.14 -4.86
CA PRO A 62 8.09 6.76 -4.60
C PRO A 62 8.60 5.78 -5.66
N ASP A 63 9.92 5.72 -5.82
CA ASP A 63 10.54 4.64 -6.59
C ASP A 63 10.20 3.27 -5.98
N LYS A 64 9.78 2.32 -6.82
CA LYS A 64 9.25 1.04 -6.35
C LYS A 64 10.31 0.16 -5.69
N ALA A 65 11.54 0.15 -6.23
CA ALA A 65 12.63 -0.68 -5.70
C ALA A 65 13.09 -0.13 -4.34
N ARG A 66 13.32 1.18 -4.27
CA ARG A 66 13.65 1.87 -3.01
C ARG A 66 12.56 1.69 -1.96
N TYR A 67 11.29 1.69 -2.37
CA TYR A 67 10.18 1.46 -1.46
C TYR A 67 10.14 0.01 -0.92
N LEU A 68 10.47 -0.99 -1.74
CA LEU A 68 10.57 -2.38 -1.28
C LEU A 68 11.67 -2.51 -0.22
N GLU A 69 12.86 -1.98 -0.47
CA GLU A 69 13.95 -1.99 0.51
C GLU A 69 13.52 -1.37 1.86
N HIS A 70 12.78 -0.26 1.80
CA HIS A 70 12.28 0.41 2.99
C HIS A 70 11.25 -0.44 3.76
N ILE A 71 10.28 -1.02 3.04
CA ILE A 71 9.17 -1.78 3.63
C ILE A 71 9.56 -3.22 4.02
N ALA A 72 10.71 -3.72 3.55
CA ALA A 72 11.25 -5.04 3.85
C ALA A 72 11.28 -5.34 5.37
N LYS A 73 11.53 -4.32 6.20
CA LYS A 73 11.53 -4.44 7.67
C LYS A 73 10.18 -4.88 8.22
N TYR A 74 9.07 -4.42 7.63
CA TYR A 74 7.73 -4.85 8.01
C TYR A 74 7.45 -6.27 7.51
N ALA A 75 7.93 -6.62 6.31
CA ALA A 75 7.73 -7.94 5.74
C ALA A 75 8.50 -9.05 6.49
N THR A 76 9.71 -8.73 6.96
CA THR A 76 10.62 -9.63 7.71
C THR A 76 10.42 -9.56 9.23
N ASN A 77 9.41 -8.82 9.69
CA ASN A 77 9.09 -8.68 11.11
C ASN A 77 10.22 -8.06 11.97
N THR A 78 11.09 -7.26 11.35
CA THR A 78 12.22 -6.57 12.00
C THR A 78 11.96 -5.07 12.22
N ALA A 79 10.86 -4.53 11.71
CA ALA A 79 10.46 -3.15 11.93
C ALA A 79 10.23 -2.88 13.42
N ARG A 80 10.93 -1.92 14.01
CA ARG A 80 10.86 -1.56 15.44
C ARG A 80 9.82 -0.48 15.77
N SER A 81 8.80 -0.29 14.93
CA SER A 81 7.74 0.67 15.25
C SER A 81 6.84 0.14 16.37
N LYS A 82 6.22 1.03 17.14
CA LYS A 82 5.22 0.72 18.18
C LYS A 82 4.22 -0.35 17.76
N VAL A 83 3.61 -0.14 16.59
CA VAL A 83 2.61 -1.03 16.00
C VAL A 83 3.23 -2.38 15.61
N ALA A 84 4.43 -2.39 15.05
CA ALA A 84 5.09 -3.63 14.66
C ALA A 84 5.52 -4.46 15.88
N ASN A 85 5.97 -3.81 16.96
CA ASN A 85 6.23 -4.47 18.24
C ASN A 85 4.95 -5.04 18.86
N ALA A 86 3.86 -4.28 18.84
CA ALA A 86 2.56 -4.72 19.35
C ALA A 86 2.01 -5.93 18.58
N VAL A 87 2.03 -5.89 17.24
CA VAL A 87 1.64 -7.02 16.38
C VAL A 87 2.50 -8.25 16.64
N ARG A 88 3.82 -8.10 16.86
CA ARG A 88 4.69 -9.21 17.25
C ARG A 88 4.32 -9.86 18.57
N ARG A 89 3.91 -9.04 19.55
CA ARG A 89 3.53 -9.50 20.89
C ARG A 89 2.06 -9.93 20.98
N GLY A 90 1.29 -9.81 19.89
CA GLY A 90 -0.13 -10.18 19.85
C GLY A 90 -1.04 -9.24 20.65
N VAL A 91 -0.59 -8.00 20.90
CA VAL A 91 -1.31 -6.98 21.69
C VAL A 91 -1.72 -5.81 20.81
N GLN A 92 -2.71 -5.03 21.25
CA GLN A 92 -3.11 -3.83 20.52
C GLN A 92 -2.05 -2.73 20.66
N ALA A 93 -1.82 -1.94 19.61
CA ALA A 93 -0.76 -0.94 19.60
C ALA A 93 -0.92 0.18 20.66
N HIS A 94 -2.14 0.41 21.14
CA HIS A 94 -2.42 1.39 22.20
C HIS A 94 -2.20 0.83 23.61
N GLU A 95 -2.07 -0.49 23.75
CA GLU A 95 -1.74 -1.19 25.00
C GLU A 95 -0.22 -1.39 25.14
N TYR A 96 0.53 -1.17 24.06
CA TYR A 96 1.98 -1.28 24.03
C TYR A 96 2.63 0.03 24.51
N ASP A 97 3.54 -0.06 25.47
CA ASP A 97 4.27 1.08 26.03
C ASP A 97 5.73 1.05 25.54
N ASP A 98 6.08 1.97 24.64
CA ASP A 98 7.40 2.03 23.99
C ASP A 98 8.50 2.55 24.94
N GLU A 99 8.16 3.17 26.07
CA GLU A 99 9.14 3.82 26.97
C GLU A 99 9.94 2.85 27.86
N LYS A 100 9.62 1.54 27.84
CA LYS A 100 10.19 0.56 28.78
C LYS A 100 11.21 -0.43 28.20
N ASP A 101 11.52 -0.39 26.91
CA ASP A 101 12.47 -1.31 26.24
C ASP A 101 13.63 -0.56 25.54
#